data_AF-A0A7C4J4G3-F1
#
_entry.id   AF-A0A7C4J4G3-F1
#
_cell.length_a   1.000
_cell.length_b   1.000
_cell.length_c   1.000
_cell.angle_alpha   90.00
_cell.angle_beta   90.00
_cell.angle_gamma   90.00
#
_symmetry.space_group_name_H-M   'P 1'
#
loop_
_entity.id
_entity.type
_entity.pdbx_description
1 polymer ?
#
loop_
_entity_poly.entity_id
_entity_poly.type
_entity_poly.pdbx_seq_one_letter_code
_entity_poly.pdbx_strand_id
1 'polypeptide(L)'
;MKRNSIIVLLIFIPHILFADQYWQRYADSLIKEQKQVKEQPYTADFVVEYLDTRIAMAQELAKSFDAMTQNNKEGKTYIANLCKQVLSRCFDKNLIEITKQQITKELQPCNITFSNTDVIIIHAELVLSSFFKNCDILLATNNTTQYDTQQIITKCQPPFDDLSQSIRYQELALKANFAKQQNQYIALIASLCNTTHYDEGEISQNPKLIVPLLSQLENAITNVPEYTATYNKQDGIPYQISIPQPPDVTKAITEIQNKREAIVTGQNESMHEIQSIAQRYITPIQNQIDEQKKLLAIMKSTDGMVIENEDAFNNFVHRFEMQSKYLTDYAHATILYCQLALLRAPQINYSYRCQNIVNNATHIQKLVQALGDSAKEIIPEAKQVFEILKAFLYVDTTKENSAELATTMQTLHTIKEDIYTMASAKTNDTLNPALCNLEVAMNIETLEKGIKLFSTQTYAKQALMRYASTLQEAFESAQTGFSNNTIQQIIAMQSVIPVVENFDVQQIINEYTSQQYVLRKLRADSASLMQRIEAYKKKGIMINDYERAKGLAETIKQLQPLYTVDVGKYKMNQNNIIIIDRQCVAMLKRMLKNTVGGNI
;
A
#
# COMPACT_ATOMS: atom_id res chain seq x y z
N MET A 1 36.29 -5.38 50.57
CA MET A 1 35.92 -6.23 49.43
C MET A 1 34.45 -6.57 49.52
N LYS A 2 33.59 -5.89 48.75
CA LYS A 2 32.18 -6.23 48.57
C LYS A 2 32.05 -6.96 47.22
N ARG A 3 31.75 -8.25 47.25
CA ARG A 3 31.34 -9.05 46.09
C ARG A 3 30.31 -10.06 46.56
N ASN A 4 29.04 -9.82 46.21
CA ASN A 4 28.15 -10.78 45.54
C ASN A 4 26.69 -10.36 45.72
N SER A 5 26.22 -9.48 44.83
CA SER A 5 24.80 -9.20 44.60
C SER A 5 24.44 -9.34 43.11
N ILE A 6 25.18 -10.15 42.34
CA ILE A 6 25.02 -10.23 40.86
C ILE A 6 24.61 -11.63 40.37
N ILE A 7 24.36 -12.62 41.24
CA ILE A 7 24.06 -14.00 40.78
C ILE A 7 22.55 -14.37 40.78
N VAL A 8 21.64 -13.50 41.25
CA VAL A 8 20.19 -13.86 41.36
C VAL A 8 19.30 -13.28 40.24
N LEU A 9 19.87 -12.54 39.28
CA LEU A 9 19.09 -11.92 38.18
C LEU A 9 19.22 -12.64 36.82
N LEU A 10 19.78 -13.87 36.79
CA LEU A 10 20.20 -14.53 35.54
C LEU A 10 19.46 -15.84 35.15
N ILE A 11 18.30 -16.18 35.72
CA ILE A 11 17.62 -17.46 35.37
C ILE A 11 16.22 -17.33 34.74
N PHE A 12 15.59 -16.15 34.68
CA PHE A 12 14.30 -16.05 33.96
C PHE A 12 14.27 -14.86 33.01
N ILE A 13 14.04 -15.20 31.73
CA ILE A 13 13.84 -14.38 30.50
C ILE A 13 15.00 -14.63 29.52
N PRO A 14 14.80 -15.49 28.51
CA PRO A 14 13.91 -15.16 27.38
C PRO A 14 13.01 -16.34 26.96
N HIS A 15 11.72 -16.25 27.25
CA HIS A 15 10.69 -17.11 26.61
C HIS A 15 9.70 -16.29 25.79
N ILE A 16 10.03 -15.03 25.52
CA ILE A 16 9.11 -14.10 24.90
C ILE A 16 9.82 -13.53 23.69
N LEU A 17 9.80 -14.30 22.61
CA LEU A 17 10.03 -13.93 21.20
C LEU A 17 10.37 -15.26 20.51
N PHE A 18 9.35 -15.92 19.94
CA PHE A 18 9.42 -17.08 19.05
C PHE A 18 10.82 -17.73 18.90
N ALA A 19 11.19 -18.56 19.86
CA ALA A 19 12.13 -19.61 19.54
C ALA A 19 11.33 -20.61 18.71
N ASP A 20 11.55 -20.65 17.40
CA ASP A 20 11.08 -21.72 16.52
C ASP A 20 11.12 -23.03 17.33
N GLN A 21 9.96 -23.64 17.58
CA GLN A 21 9.76 -24.87 18.36
C GLN A 21 9.60 -24.75 19.91
N TYR A 22 9.30 -23.59 20.51
CA TYR A 22 9.04 -23.51 21.97
C TYR A 22 8.00 -24.52 22.45
N TRP A 23 6.83 -24.57 21.79
CA TRP A 23 5.73 -25.46 22.17
C TRP A 23 6.06 -26.93 21.99
N GLN A 24 6.86 -27.26 20.97
CA GLN A 24 7.36 -28.60 20.75
C GLN A 24 8.33 -29.03 21.87
N ARG A 25 9.30 -28.18 22.22
CA ARG A 25 10.23 -28.44 23.34
C ARG A 25 9.49 -28.55 24.68
N TYR A 26 8.43 -27.76 24.84
CA TYR A 26 7.58 -27.81 26.02
C TYR A 26 6.81 -29.15 26.10
N ALA A 27 6.26 -29.62 24.99
CA ALA A 27 5.63 -30.94 24.90
C ALA A 27 6.63 -32.07 25.22
N ASP A 28 7.84 -32.02 24.65
CA ASP A 28 8.89 -33.03 24.88
C ASP A 28 9.30 -33.09 26.36
N SER A 29 9.41 -31.93 27.01
CA SER A 29 9.70 -31.83 28.45
C SER A 29 8.59 -32.46 29.29
N LEU A 30 7.32 -32.22 28.95
CA LEU A 30 6.18 -32.78 29.66
C LEU A 30 6.05 -34.30 29.45
N ILE A 31 6.34 -34.81 28.26
CA ILE A 31 6.38 -36.24 27.98
C ILE A 31 7.44 -36.93 28.85
N LYS A 32 8.61 -36.31 29.00
CA LYS A 32 9.67 -36.81 29.88
C LYS A 32 9.23 -36.83 31.35
N GLU A 33 8.59 -35.75 31.81
CA GLU A 33 8.05 -35.65 33.16
C GLU A 33 6.96 -36.70 33.41
N GLN A 34 6.06 -36.94 32.45
CA GLN A 34 5.03 -37.96 32.56
C GLN A 34 5.61 -39.37 32.71
N LYS A 35 6.66 -39.71 31.96
CA LYS A 35 7.36 -41.00 32.12
C LYS A 35 7.91 -41.17 33.53
N GLN A 36 8.56 -40.14 34.06
CA GLN A 36 9.09 -40.17 35.43
C GLN A 36 8.00 -40.32 36.49
N VAL A 37 6.85 -39.67 36.30
CA VAL A 37 5.70 -39.76 37.22
C VAL A 37 5.05 -41.15 37.20
N LYS A 38 5.00 -41.81 36.03
CA LYS A 38 4.52 -43.19 35.88
C LYS A 38 5.42 -44.23 36.56
N GLU A 39 6.72 -43.93 36.68
CA GLU A 39 7.71 -44.78 37.35
C GLU A 39 7.73 -44.59 38.87
N GLN A 40 7.11 -43.52 39.40
CA GLN A 40 7.05 -43.28 40.84
C GLN A 40 6.01 -44.20 41.51
N PRO A 41 6.39 -44.93 42.56
CA PRO A 41 5.41 -45.68 43.33
C PRO A 41 4.48 -44.68 44.03
N TYR A 42 3.17 -44.96 43.99
CA TYR A 42 2.12 -44.23 44.72
C TYR A 42 1.66 -42.88 44.13
N THR A 43 1.81 -42.63 42.83
CA THR A 43 1.16 -41.50 42.14
C THR A 43 -0.29 -41.83 41.81
N ALA A 44 -1.23 -40.92 42.06
CA ALA A 44 -2.61 -41.07 41.63
C ALA A 44 -2.79 -40.83 40.11
N ASP A 45 -3.68 -41.60 39.47
CA ASP A 45 -3.90 -41.57 38.01
C ASP A 45 -4.24 -40.17 37.45
N PHE A 46 -4.89 -39.32 38.24
CA PHE A 46 -5.26 -37.97 37.83
C PHE A 46 -4.05 -37.05 37.57
N VAL A 47 -2.88 -37.35 38.13
CA VAL A 47 -1.65 -36.62 37.84
C VAL A 47 -1.21 -36.87 36.39
N VAL A 48 -1.37 -38.11 35.94
CA VAL A 48 -1.07 -38.52 34.56
C VAL A 48 -2.06 -37.85 33.61
N GLU A 49 -3.34 -37.84 33.94
CA GLU A 49 -4.40 -37.19 33.16
C GLU A 49 -4.19 -35.66 33.01
N TYR A 50 -3.73 -35.00 34.07
CA TYR A 50 -3.35 -33.59 34.01
C TYR A 50 -2.14 -33.35 33.07
N LEU A 51 -1.13 -34.23 33.13
CA LEU A 51 0.02 -34.15 32.22
C LEU A 51 -0.36 -34.44 30.76
N ASP A 52 -1.25 -35.40 30.51
CA ASP A 52 -1.77 -35.69 29.17
C ASP A 52 -2.49 -34.47 28.58
N THR A 53 -3.30 -33.79 29.39
CA THR A 53 -3.99 -32.55 28.98
C THR A 53 -2.99 -31.46 28.59
N ARG A 54 -1.90 -31.29 29.36
CA ARG A 54 -0.83 -30.32 29.08
C ARG A 54 -0.04 -30.67 27.82
N ILE A 55 0.25 -31.94 27.59
CA ILE A 55 0.98 -32.42 26.41
C ILE A 55 0.14 -32.17 25.15
N ALA A 56 -1.15 -32.54 25.18
CA ALA A 56 -2.07 -32.32 24.05
C ALA A 56 -2.15 -30.83 23.67
N MET A 57 -2.28 -29.95 24.67
CA MET A 57 -2.28 -28.50 24.46
C MET A 57 -0.98 -28.03 23.78
N ALA A 58 0.18 -28.45 24.29
CA ALA A 58 1.47 -28.03 23.76
C ALA A 58 1.69 -28.51 22.31
N GLN A 59 1.26 -29.73 21.97
CA GLN A 59 1.36 -30.27 20.62
C GLN A 59 0.44 -29.55 19.63
N GLU A 60 -0.79 -29.23 20.04
CA GLU A 60 -1.74 -28.52 19.18
C GLU A 60 -1.31 -27.07 18.91
N LEU A 61 -0.74 -26.40 19.92
CA LEU A 61 -0.12 -25.09 19.74
C LEU A 61 1.09 -25.16 18.81
N ALA A 62 1.95 -26.19 18.93
CA ALA A 62 3.07 -26.36 18.00
C ALA A 62 2.59 -26.47 16.54
N LYS A 63 1.63 -27.36 16.27
CA LYS A 63 1.03 -27.53 14.93
C LYS A 63 0.39 -26.25 14.39
N SER A 64 -0.36 -25.53 15.22
CA SER A 64 -1.07 -24.31 14.82
C SER A 64 -0.11 -23.18 14.45
N PHE A 65 0.98 -23.06 15.20
CA PHE A 65 2.04 -22.07 14.93
C PHE A 65 2.83 -22.43 13.66
N ASP A 66 3.15 -23.71 13.45
CA ASP A 66 3.86 -24.20 12.26
C ASP A 66 3.02 -24.02 10.97
N ALA A 67 1.72 -24.35 11.02
CA ALA A 67 0.81 -24.19 9.88
C ALA A 67 0.62 -22.72 9.46
N MET A 68 0.56 -21.80 10.43
CA MET A 68 0.45 -20.36 10.13
C MET A 68 1.74 -19.77 9.56
N THR A 69 2.90 -20.18 10.05
CA THR A 69 4.20 -19.73 9.51
C THR A 69 4.39 -20.25 8.08
N GLN A 70 3.97 -21.48 7.78
CA GLN A 70 4.00 -22.03 6.42
C GLN A 70 3.05 -21.29 5.46
N ASN A 71 1.78 -21.09 5.82
CA ASN A 71 0.81 -20.38 4.96
C ASN A 71 1.21 -18.94 4.63
N ASN A 72 1.79 -18.21 5.59
CA ASN A 72 2.23 -16.82 5.39
C ASN A 72 3.50 -16.76 4.53
N LYS A 73 4.37 -17.77 4.62
CA LYS A 73 5.59 -17.87 3.80
C LYS A 73 5.27 -18.28 2.35
N GLU A 74 4.34 -19.19 2.12
CA GLU A 74 3.92 -19.60 0.78
C GLU A 74 3.22 -18.46 0.02
N GLY A 75 2.31 -17.73 0.68
CA GLY A 75 1.64 -16.55 0.10
C GLY A 75 2.62 -15.43 -0.26
N LYS A 76 3.56 -15.09 0.64
CA LYS A 76 4.60 -14.08 0.37
C LYS A 76 5.61 -14.50 -0.70
N THR A 77 5.95 -15.80 -0.76
CA THR A 77 6.83 -16.34 -1.82
C THR A 77 6.14 -16.27 -3.19
N TYR A 78 4.84 -16.56 -3.26
CA TYR A 78 4.05 -16.44 -4.48
C TYR A 78 3.98 -14.98 -4.96
N ILE A 79 3.69 -14.03 -4.07
CA ILE A 79 3.68 -12.60 -4.41
C ILE A 79 5.08 -12.12 -4.80
N ALA A 80 6.13 -12.56 -4.11
CA ALA A 80 7.52 -12.22 -4.47
C ALA A 80 7.87 -12.71 -5.89
N ASN A 81 7.46 -13.93 -6.26
CA ASN A 81 7.65 -14.45 -7.61
C ASN A 81 6.89 -13.64 -8.67
N LEU A 82 5.65 -13.23 -8.40
CA LEU A 82 4.91 -12.32 -9.28
C LEU A 82 5.66 -10.99 -9.46
N CYS A 83 6.08 -10.38 -8.35
CA CYS A 83 6.82 -9.11 -8.37
C CYS A 83 8.11 -9.23 -9.17
N LYS A 84 8.86 -10.33 -8.98
CA LYS A 84 10.07 -10.65 -9.74
C LYS A 84 9.78 -10.71 -11.23
N GLN A 85 8.74 -11.44 -11.63
CA GLN A 85 8.35 -11.57 -13.04
C GLN A 85 7.96 -10.22 -13.65
N VAL A 86 7.18 -9.39 -12.95
CA VAL A 86 6.77 -8.09 -13.48
C VAL A 86 7.95 -7.13 -13.56
N LEU A 87 8.74 -6.98 -12.50
CA LEU A 87 9.93 -6.13 -12.53
C LEU A 87 10.92 -6.57 -13.60
N SER A 88 11.03 -7.89 -13.85
CA SER A 88 11.90 -8.41 -14.91
C SER A 88 11.53 -7.97 -16.33
N ARG A 89 10.27 -7.60 -16.54
CA ARG A 89 9.78 -7.13 -17.84
C ARG A 89 10.28 -5.74 -18.19
N CYS A 90 10.58 -4.90 -17.21
CA CYS A 90 11.16 -3.57 -17.42
C CYS A 90 12.45 -3.60 -18.26
N PHE A 91 13.12 -4.75 -18.33
CA PHE A 91 14.38 -4.95 -19.05
C PHE A 91 14.31 -6.09 -20.08
N ASP A 92 13.12 -6.58 -20.42
CA ASP A 92 12.95 -7.57 -21.49
C ASP A 92 13.11 -6.89 -22.86
N LYS A 93 14.19 -7.26 -23.57
CA LYS A 93 14.54 -6.67 -24.87
C LYS A 93 13.44 -6.82 -25.93
N ASN A 94 12.72 -7.93 -25.94
CA ASN A 94 11.66 -8.18 -26.92
C ASN A 94 10.47 -7.26 -26.65
N LEU A 95 10.09 -7.12 -25.38
CA LEU A 95 9.00 -6.23 -24.99
C LEU A 95 9.36 -4.76 -25.23
N ILE A 96 10.60 -4.36 -24.93
CA ILE A 96 11.11 -3.01 -25.23
C ILE A 96 11.04 -2.72 -26.72
N GLU A 97 11.34 -3.68 -27.60
CA GLU A 97 11.23 -3.49 -29.05
C GLU A 97 9.77 -3.32 -29.51
N ILE A 98 8.81 -4.04 -28.91
CA ILE A 98 7.38 -3.83 -29.19
C ILE A 98 6.96 -2.41 -28.75
N THR A 99 7.40 -1.96 -27.58
CA THR A 99 7.16 -0.58 -27.12
C THR A 99 7.80 0.45 -28.05
N LYS A 100 9.01 0.19 -28.56
CA LYS A 100 9.66 1.04 -29.55
C LYS A 100 8.84 1.18 -30.82
N GLN A 101 8.31 0.07 -31.34
CA GLN A 101 7.45 0.08 -32.53
C GLN A 101 6.19 0.91 -32.30
N GLN A 102 5.58 0.78 -31.11
CA GLN A 102 4.41 1.57 -30.74
C GLN A 102 4.72 3.08 -30.65
N ILE A 103 5.77 3.46 -29.93
CA ILE A 103 6.22 4.87 -29.82
C ILE A 103 6.56 5.42 -31.21
N THR A 104 7.26 4.64 -32.04
CA THR A 104 7.61 5.04 -33.40
C THR A 104 6.34 5.34 -34.18
N LYS A 105 5.34 4.45 -34.16
CA LYS A 105 4.08 4.66 -34.88
C LYS A 105 3.35 5.93 -34.45
N GLU A 106 3.33 6.25 -33.16
CA GLU A 106 2.65 7.44 -32.64
C GLU A 106 3.42 8.74 -32.90
N LEU A 107 4.76 8.70 -32.85
CA LEU A 107 5.62 9.87 -33.06
C LEU A 107 6.11 10.06 -34.52
N GLN A 108 5.92 9.06 -35.39
CA GLN A 108 6.35 9.07 -36.81
C GLN A 108 5.91 10.33 -37.57
N PRO A 109 4.69 10.87 -37.39
CA PRO A 109 4.25 12.06 -38.14
C PRO A 109 5.07 13.33 -37.85
N CYS A 110 5.91 13.32 -36.81
CA CYS A 110 6.58 14.51 -36.30
C CYS A 110 8.11 14.48 -36.50
N ASN A 111 8.67 13.47 -37.17
CA ASN A 111 10.11 13.31 -37.44
C ASN A 111 11.04 13.50 -36.22
N ILE A 112 10.55 13.19 -35.01
CA ILE A 112 11.37 13.28 -33.80
C ILE A 112 12.29 12.08 -33.68
N THR A 113 13.57 12.36 -33.44
CA THR A 113 14.55 11.35 -33.03
C THR A 113 14.50 11.15 -31.52
N PHE A 114 14.37 9.88 -31.09
CA PHE A 114 14.52 9.48 -29.70
C PHE A 114 15.57 8.36 -29.60
N SER A 115 16.27 8.33 -28.47
CA SER A 115 17.34 7.37 -28.21
C SER A 115 16.79 6.03 -27.70
N ASN A 116 17.61 4.98 -27.74
CA ASN A 116 17.25 3.71 -27.08
C ASN A 116 17.02 3.88 -25.57
N THR A 117 17.73 4.82 -24.93
CA THR A 117 17.54 5.13 -23.51
C THR A 117 16.13 5.67 -23.24
N ASP A 118 15.60 6.51 -24.14
CA ASP A 118 14.23 7.03 -24.03
C ASP A 118 13.20 5.89 -24.06
N VAL A 119 13.39 4.93 -24.97
CA VAL A 119 12.50 3.77 -25.10
C VAL A 119 12.53 2.91 -23.84
N ILE A 120 13.72 2.65 -23.28
CA ILE A 120 13.87 1.86 -22.05
C ILE A 120 13.16 2.56 -20.87
N ILE A 121 13.32 3.87 -20.75
CA ILE A 121 12.67 4.66 -19.71
C ILE A 121 11.15 4.60 -19.87
N ILE A 122 10.64 4.88 -21.08
CA ILE A 122 9.20 4.85 -21.37
C ILE A 122 8.63 3.47 -21.05
N HIS A 123 9.29 2.41 -21.52
CA HIS A 123 8.87 1.03 -21.27
C HIS A 123 8.79 0.73 -19.77
N ALA A 124 9.85 1.05 -19.01
CA ALA A 124 9.88 0.81 -17.57
C ALA A 124 8.81 1.62 -16.82
N GLU A 125 8.59 2.90 -17.17
CA GLU A 125 7.52 3.70 -16.57
C GLU A 125 6.13 3.11 -16.82
N LEU A 126 5.87 2.60 -18.02
CA LEU A 126 4.58 1.97 -18.36
C LEU A 126 4.37 0.66 -17.59
N VAL A 127 5.39 -0.19 -17.51
CA VAL A 127 5.34 -1.43 -16.71
C VAL A 127 5.09 -1.11 -15.23
N LEU A 128 5.83 -0.17 -14.65
CA LEU A 128 5.69 0.20 -13.24
C LEU A 128 4.34 0.86 -12.95
N SER A 129 3.86 1.75 -13.82
CA SER A 129 2.54 2.38 -13.68
C SER A 129 1.41 1.33 -13.70
N SER A 130 1.44 0.40 -14.66
CA SER A 130 0.51 -0.72 -14.70
C SER A 130 0.61 -1.60 -13.47
N PHE A 131 1.82 -1.90 -13.00
CA PHE A 131 2.04 -2.76 -11.85
C PHE A 131 1.52 -2.13 -10.55
N PHE A 132 1.93 -0.91 -10.24
CA PHE A 132 1.60 -0.26 -8.97
C PHE A 132 0.10 0.02 -8.82
N LYS A 133 -0.62 0.33 -9.90
CA LYS A 133 -2.09 0.43 -9.89
C LYS A 133 -2.79 -0.85 -9.41
N ASN A 134 -2.19 -2.01 -9.64
CA ASN A 134 -2.73 -3.31 -9.24
C ASN A 134 -2.12 -3.82 -7.92
N CYS A 135 -0.92 -3.39 -7.54
CA CYS A 135 -0.21 -3.87 -6.35
C CYS A 135 -0.77 -3.38 -5.03
N ASP A 136 -1.21 -2.12 -4.93
CA ASP A 136 -1.72 -1.59 -3.66
C ASP A 136 -2.93 -2.39 -3.15
N ILE A 137 -3.71 -2.95 -4.08
CA ILE A 137 -4.85 -3.81 -3.80
C ILE A 137 -4.40 -5.23 -3.35
N LEU A 138 -3.37 -5.78 -4.01
CA LEU A 138 -2.80 -7.09 -3.67
C LEU A 138 -2.17 -7.12 -2.27
N LEU A 139 -1.45 -6.06 -1.91
CA LEU A 139 -0.76 -5.97 -0.61
C LEU A 139 -1.72 -5.68 0.55
N ALA A 140 -2.85 -5.03 0.29
CA ALA A 140 -3.86 -4.72 1.31
C ALA A 140 -4.73 -5.91 1.71
N THR A 141 -4.93 -6.89 0.81
CA THR A 141 -5.96 -7.92 1.00
C THR A 141 -5.46 -9.24 1.59
N ASN A 142 -4.14 -9.51 1.62
CA ASN A 142 -3.53 -10.78 2.09
C ASN A 142 -4.19 -12.07 1.51
N ASN A 143 -5.05 -11.95 0.50
CA ASN A 143 -5.88 -13.03 -0.02
C ASN A 143 -5.43 -13.31 -1.46
N THR A 144 -4.61 -14.34 -1.61
CA THR A 144 -4.04 -14.75 -2.91
C THR A 144 -5.06 -15.45 -3.82
N THR A 145 -6.23 -15.80 -3.30
CA THR A 145 -7.26 -16.60 -3.98
C THR A 145 -8.17 -15.83 -4.93
N GLN A 146 -8.04 -14.50 -5.02
CA GLN A 146 -9.00 -13.67 -5.76
C GLN A 146 -8.42 -12.91 -6.97
N TYR A 147 -7.11 -12.99 -7.24
CA TYR A 147 -6.48 -12.25 -8.34
C TYR A 147 -5.85 -13.19 -9.35
N ASP A 148 -6.28 -13.04 -10.60
CA ASP A 148 -5.68 -13.67 -11.76
C ASP A 148 -4.31 -13.01 -12.02
N THR A 149 -3.25 -13.61 -11.48
CA THR A 149 -1.88 -13.13 -11.66
C THR A 149 -1.50 -13.04 -13.13
N GLN A 150 -2.10 -13.88 -13.98
CA GLN A 150 -1.93 -13.82 -15.41
C GLN A 150 -2.49 -12.52 -16.01
N GLN A 151 -3.60 -11.99 -15.48
CA GLN A 151 -4.14 -10.69 -15.91
C GLN A 151 -3.22 -9.54 -15.53
N ILE A 152 -2.63 -9.54 -14.33
CA ILE A 152 -1.69 -8.49 -13.90
C ILE A 152 -0.45 -8.51 -14.79
N ILE A 153 0.10 -9.71 -15.00
CA ILE A 153 1.22 -9.95 -15.89
C ILE A 153 0.91 -9.42 -17.29
N THR A 154 -0.26 -9.76 -17.85
CA THR A 154 -0.68 -9.33 -19.20
C THR A 154 -0.82 -7.82 -19.30
N LYS A 155 -1.35 -7.14 -18.28
CA LYS A 155 -1.43 -5.66 -18.23
C LYS A 155 -0.08 -4.96 -18.13
N CYS A 156 0.95 -5.68 -17.71
CA CYS A 156 2.34 -5.19 -17.63
C CYS A 156 3.14 -5.55 -18.90
N GLN A 157 2.47 -5.86 -20.00
CA GLN A 157 3.07 -6.17 -21.29
C GLN A 157 2.61 -5.18 -22.37
N PRO A 158 3.50 -4.79 -23.29
CA PRO A 158 3.10 -4.07 -24.49
C PRO A 158 2.36 -5.01 -25.48
N PRO A 159 1.52 -4.48 -26.38
CA PRO A 159 1.24 -3.06 -26.58
C PRO A 159 0.44 -2.45 -25.43
N PHE A 160 0.79 -1.22 -25.03
CA PHE A 160 0.12 -0.53 -23.93
C PHE A 160 -1.04 0.31 -24.47
N ASP A 161 -2.20 0.27 -23.82
CA ASP A 161 -3.36 1.05 -24.28
C ASP A 161 -3.16 2.57 -24.18
N ASP A 162 -2.32 3.02 -23.24
CA ASP A 162 -2.10 4.43 -22.95
C ASP A 162 -0.63 4.74 -22.67
N LEU A 163 0.08 5.24 -23.69
CA LEU A 163 1.47 5.70 -23.56
C LEU A 163 1.61 6.96 -22.71
N SER A 164 0.53 7.73 -22.50
CA SER A 164 0.58 8.95 -21.69
C SER A 164 0.84 8.67 -20.21
N GLN A 165 0.81 7.40 -19.77
CA GLN A 165 1.24 7.02 -18.43
C GLN A 165 2.77 7.14 -18.22
N SER A 166 3.56 7.29 -19.27
CA SER A 166 4.99 7.62 -19.18
C SER A 166 5.22 9.12 -19.25
N ILE A 167 5.93 9.67 -18.27
CA ILE A 167 6.34 11.08 -18.26
C ILE A 167 7.29 11.36 -19.41
N ARG A 168 8.23 10.44 -19.70
CA ARG A 168 9.15 10.63 -20.81
C ARG A 168 8.42 10.65 -22.16
N TYR A 169 7.41 9.80 -22.35
CA TYR A 169 6.59 9.84 -23.55
C TYR A 169 5.86 11.18 -23.70
N GLN A 170 5.24 11.69 -22.62
CA GLN A 170 4.58 12.99 -22.64
C GLN A 170 5.53 14.12 -23.04
N GLU A 171 6.75 14.14 -22.50
CA GLU A 171 7.77 15.14 -22.87
C GLU A 171 8.13 15.09 -24.37
N LEU A 172 8.30 13.89 -24.93
CA LEU A 172 8.57 13.71 -26.35
C LEU A 172 7.36 14.06 -27.22
N ALA A 173 6.15 13.70 -26.80
CA ALA A 173 4.92 14.02 -27.50
C ALA A 173 4.66 15.54 -27.53
N LEU A 174 4.98 16.27 -26.45
CA LEU A 174 4.92 17.73 -26.43
C LEU A 174 5.91 18.36 -27.41
N LYS A 175 7.16 17.87 -27.43
CA LYS A 175 8.16 18.30 -28.44
C LYS A 175 7.68 17.99 -29.87
N ALA A 176 7.05 16.84 -30.07
CA ALA A 176 6.52 16.40 -31.37
C ALA A 176 5.40 17.32 -31.86
N ASN A 177 4.46 17.64 -30.97
CA ASN A 177 3.37 18.56 -31.27
C ASN A 177 3.88 19.97 -31.55
N PHE A 178 4.88 20.45 -30.81
CA PHE A 178 5.52 21.75 -31.08
C PHE A 178 6.14 21.79 -32.49
N ALA A 179 6.97 20.79 -32.85
CA ALA A 179 7.58 20.72 -34.18
C ALA A 179 6.52 20.64 -35.28
N LYS A 180 5.47 19.84 -35.08
CA LYS A 180 4.35 19.74 -36.01
C LYS A 180 3.63 21.09 -36.21
N GLN A 181 3.34 21.81 -35.14
CA GLN A 181 2.69 23.12 -35.21
C GLN A 181 3.58 24.14 -35.93
N GLN A 182 4.87 24.15 -35.62
CA GLN A 182 5.85 25.00 -36.29
C GLN A 182 5.86 24.77 -37.81
N ASN A 183 5.99 23.51 -38.24
CA ASN A 183 6.01 23.17 -39.66
C ASN A 183 4.68 23.48 -40.36
N GLN A 184 3.55 23.29 -39.68
CA GLN A 184 2.23 23.67 -40.19
C GLN A 184 2.13 25.17 -40.45
N TYR A 185 2.61 26.02 -39.53
CA TYR A 185 2.60 27.48 -39.74
C TYR A 185 3.50 27.88 -40.91
N ILE A 186 4.71 27.31 -41.00
CA ILE A 186 5.65 27.60 -42.09
C ILE A 186 5.03 27.22 -43.45
N ALA A 187 4.47 26.01 -43.56
CA ALA A 187 3.85 25.54 -44.79
C ALA A 187 2.65 26.38 -45.22
N LEU A 188 1.79 26.78 -44.28
CA LEU A 188 0.64 27.64 -44.56
C LEU A 188 1.07 29.04 -45.04
N ILE A 189 2.09 29.62 -44.40
CA ILE A 189 2.63 30.93 -44.80
C ILE A 189 3.24 30.84 -46.21
N ALA A 190 4.03 29.81 -46.49
CA ALA A 190 4.63 29.60 -47.80
C ALA A 190 3.57 29.43 -48.90
N SER A 191 2.49 28.68 -48.60
CA SER A 191 1.35 28.52 -49.50
C SER A 191 0.65 29.85 -49.79
N LEU A 192 0.47 30.73 -48.79
CA LEU A 192 -0.14 32.05 -48.98
C LEU A 192 0.77 32.98 -49.78
N CYS A 193 2.10 32.90 -49.59
CA CYS A 193 3.07 33.69 -50.33
C CYS A 193 3.35 33.14 -51.75
N ASN A 194 2.72 32.02 -52.13
CA ASN A 194 2.94 31.32 -53.40
C ASN A 194 4.42 30.98 -53.67
N THR A 195 5.16 30.63 -52.61
CA THR A 195 6.56 30.19 -52.72
C THR A 195 6.67 28.69 -52.49
N THR A 196 7.47 28.03 -53.32
CA THR A 196 7.85 26.61 -53.16
C THR A 196 9.30 26.44 -52.74
N HIS A 197 10.07 27.54 -52.67
CA HIS A 197 11.51 27.52 -52.40
C HIS A 197 11.78 28.27 -51.11
N TYR A 198 11.81 27.53 -50.00
CA TYR A 198 12.20 28.01 -48.67
C TYR A 198 12.87 26.87 -47.90
N ASP A 199 13.77 27.23 -46.97
CA ASP A 199 14.39 26.26 -46.08
C ASP A 199 13.56 26.17 -44.79
N GLU A 200 12.77 25.10 -44.66
CA GLU A 200 11.94 24.83 -43.49
C GLU A 200 12.79 24.71 -42.20
N GLY A 201 14.01 24.17 -42.31
CA GLY A 201 14.91 23.98 -41.18
C GLY A 201 15.47 25.30 -40.64
N GLU A 202 15.93 26.18 -41.52
CA GLU A 202 16.41 27.51 -41.14
C GLU A 202 15.29 28.38 -40.55
N ILE A 203 14.10 28.37 -41.17
CA ILE A 203 12.95 29.13 -40.67
C ILE A 203 12.49 28.61 -39.30
N SER A 204 12.54 27.29 -39.08
CA SER A 204 12.20 26.70 -37.79
C SER A 204 13.15 27.16 -36.67
N GLN A 205 14.43 27.38 -36.99
CA GLN A 205 15.41 27.89 -36.03
C GLN A 205 15.31 29.40 -35.82
N ASN A 206 14.92 30.13 -36.87
CA ASN A 206 14.79 31.59 -36.83
C ASN A 206 13.53 32.04 -37.59
N PRO A 207 12.37 32.14 -36.91
CA PRO A 207 11.11 32.56 -37.53
C PRO A 207 11.18 33.90 -38.27
N LYS A 208 12.11 34.80 -37.92
CA LYS A 208 12.29 36.09 -38.62
C LYS A 208 12.61 35.96 -40.10
N LEU A 209 13.13 34.80 -40.52
CA LEU A 209 13.40 34.49 -41.93
C LEU A 209 12.11 34.38 -42.78
N ILE A 210 10.92 34.41 -42.16
CA ILE A 210 9.64 34.55 -42.87
C ILE A 210 9.38 35.97 -43.38
N VAL A 211 9.95 37.01 -42.75
CA VAL A 211 9.66 38.41 -43.13
C VAL A 211 9.90 38.69 -44.62
N PRO A 212 11.00 38.22 -45.25
CA PRO A 212 11.19 38.33 -46.70
C PRO A 212 10.11 37.66 -47.56
N LEU A 213 9.49 36.56 -47.09
CA LEU A 213 8.39 35.91 -47.79
C LEU A 213 7.13 36.79 -47.76
N LEU A 214 6.84 37.43 -46.63
CA LEU A 214 5.72 38.37 -46.50
C LEU A 214 5.88 39.57 -47.46
N SER A 215 7.10 40.04 -47.69
CA SER A 215 7.37 41.10 -48.67
C SER A 215 7.03 40.74 -50.12
N GLN A 216 6.93 39.44 -50.46
CA GLN A 216 6.44 39.02 -51.78
C GLN A 216 4.95 39.32 -51.94
N LEU A 217 4.16 39.12 -50.88
CA LEU A 217 2.75 39.52 -50.85
C LEU A 217 2.60 41.04 -50.87
N GLU A 218 3.42 41.77 -50.12
CA GLU A 218 3.44 43.25 -50.17
C GLU A 218 3.65 43.74 -51.61
N ASN A 219 4.63 43.17 -52.31
CA ASN A 219 4.90 43.47 -53.71
C ASN A 219 3.73 43.12 -54.64
N ALA A 220 3.07 41.99 -54.42
CA ALA A 220 1.90 41.54 -55.20
C ALA A 220 0.67 42.44 -55.00
N ILE A 221 0.47 42.99 -53.80
CA ILE A 221 -0.60 43.96 -53.51
C ILE A 221 -0.37 45.27 -54.28
N THR A 222 0.88 45.76 -54.30
CA THR A 222 1.23 47.04 -54.95
C THR A 222 1.24 46.93 -56.47
N ASN A 223 1.69 45.82 -57.03
CA ASN A 223 1.93 45.64 -58.47
C ASN A 223 0.86 44.80 -59.19
N VAL A 224 -0.42 44.96 -58.85
CA VAL A 224 -1.50 44.34 -59.61
C VAL A 224 -1.59 44.97 -61.01
N PRO A 225 -1.54 44.18 -62.10
CA PRO A 225 -1.52 44.70 -63.47
C PRO A 225 -2.71 45.61 -63.79
N GLU A 226 -2.45 46.71 -64.48
CA GLU A 226 -3.49 47.56 -65.06
C GLU A 226 -3.85 47.09 -66.46
N TYR A 227 -5.14 46.83 -66.71
CA TYR A 227 -5.66 46.65 -68.06
C TYR A 227 -6.18 48.00 -68.56
N THR A 228 -5.61 48.51 -69.65
CA THR A 228 -6.10 49.71 -70.31
C THR A 228 -7.41 49.40 -71.03
N ALA A 229 -8.51 49.99 -70.58
CA ALA A 229 -9.77 49.99 -71.33
C ALA A 229 -9.73 51.07 -72.42
N THR A 230 -10.06 50.73 -73.65
CA THR A 230 -10.26 51.69 -74.75
C THR A 230 -11.63 52.35 -74.62
N TYR A 231 -11.67 53.68 -74.62
CA TYR A 231 -12.90 54.46 -74.59
C TYR A 231 -13.66 54.32 -75.92
N ASN A 232 -14.86 53.73 -75.88
CA ASN A 232 -15.75 53.64 -77.03
C ASN A 232 -16.93 54.60 -76.82
N LYS A 233 -17.02 55.64 -77.66
CA LYS A 233 -18.16 56.57 -77.68
C LYS A 233 -19.28 55.97 -78.53
N GLN A 234 -20.50 55.87 -77.99
CA GLN A 234 -21.70 55.41 -78.69
C GLN A 234 -22.80 56.48 -78.62
N ASP A 235 -23.73 56.49 -79.59
CA ASP A 235 -24.83 57.46 -79.67
C ASP A 235 -25.99 57.11 -78.70
N GLY A 236 -26.30 58.01 -77.75
CA GLY A 236 -27.42 57.90 -76.79
C GLY A 236 -27.30 58.88 -75.61
N ILE A 237 -28.14 58.74 -74.57
CA ILE A 237 -28.03 59.56 -73.34
C ILE A 237 -26.91 58.98 -72.48
N PRO A 238 -25.80 59.71 -72.23
CA PRO A 238 -24.65 59.16 -71.53
C PRO A 238 -24.90 59.08 -70.03
N TYR A 239 -24.75 57.88 -69.47
CA TYR A 239 -24.58 57.67 -68.03
C TYR A 239 -23.12 57.37 -67.73
N GLN A 240 -22.47 58.24 -66.96
CA GLN A 240 -21.10 58.05 -66.53
C GLN A 240 -21.07 57.27 -65.21
N ILE A 241 -20.63 56.01 -65.25
CA ILE A 241 -20.41 55.24 -64.02
C ILE A 241 -19.30 55.90 -63.19
N SER A 242 -19.53 56.01 -61.88
CA SER A 242 -18.54 56.55 -60.96
C SER A 242 -17.53 55.45 -60.61
N ILE A 243 -16.25 55.67 -60.91
CA ILE A 243 -15.17 54.76 -60.53
C ILE A 243 -14.75 55.11 -59.09
N PRO A 244 -14.82 54.16 -58.13
CA PRO A 244 -14.35 54.39 -56.77
C PRO A 244 -12.87 54.78 -56.71
N GLN A 245 -12.47 55.45 -55.63
CA GLN A 245 -11.05 55.68 -55.36
C GLN A 245 -10.38 54.37 -54.95
N PRO A 246 -9.16 54.07 -55.44
CA PRO A 246 -8.45 52.85 -55.08
C PRO A 246 -8.08 52.84 -53.59
N PRO A 247 -7.95 51.64 -52.96
CA PRO A 247 -7.54 51.54 -51.56
C PRO A 247 -6.11 52.05 -51.37
N ASP A 248 -5.86 52.72 -50.25
CA ASP A 248 -4.51 53.07 -49.81
C ASP A 248 -3.81 51.84 -49.23
N VAL A 249 -3.37 50.96 -50.14
CA VAL A 249 -2.72 49.69 -49.81
C VAL A 249 -1.40 49.87 -49.08
N THR A 250 -0.65 50.94 -49.36
CA THR A 250 0.62 51.25 -48.71
C THR A 250 0.40 51.52 -47.22
N LYS A 251 -0.63 52.31 -46.89
CA LYS A 251 -1.01 52.57 -45.51
C LYS A 251 -1.54 51.32 -44.81
N ALA A 252 -2.35 50.52 -45.49
CA ALA A 252 -2.82 49.24 -44.96
C ALA A 252 -1.67 48.28 -44.61
N ILE A 253 -0.69 48.13 -45.51
CA ILE A 253 0.52 47.32 -45.28
C ILE A 253 1.29 47.85 -44.07
N THR A 254 1.53 49.16 -44.01
CA THR A 254 2.29 49.80 -42.92
C THR A 254 1.60 49.60 -41.56
N GLU A 255 0.28 49.77 -41.50
CA GLU A 255 -0.49 49.53 -40.27
C GLU A 255 -0.39 48.06 -39.81
N ILE A 256 -0.47 47.10 -40.74
CA ILE A 256 -0.30 45.67 -40.44
C ILE A 256 1.14 45.37 -39.96
N GLN A 257 2.16 45.96 -40.59
CA GLN A 257 3.57 45.78 -40.18
C GLN A 257 3.83 46.31 -38.77
N ASN A 258 3.34 47.52 -38.46
CA ASN A 258 3.45 48.11 -37.13
C ASN A 258 2.76 47.23 -36.08
N LYS A 259 1.56 46.73 -36.40
CA LYS A 259 0.78 45.83 -35.53
C LYS A 259 1.52 44.50 -35.29
N ARG A 260 2.09 43.90 -36.35
CA ARG A 260 2.93 42.70 -36.28
C ARG A 260 4.09 42.91 -35.31
N GLU A 261 4.83 44.01 -35.45
CA GLU A 261 6.00 44.32 -34.63
C GLU A 261 5.64 44.52 -33.16
N ALA A 262 4.56 45.23 -32.87
CA ALA A 262 4.05 45.41 -31.51
C ALA A 262 3.67 44.06 -30.86
N ILE A 263 3.03 43.15 -31.60
CA ILE A 263 2.68 41.81 -31.10
C ILE A 263 3.92 40.97 -30.78
N VAL A 264 4.87 40.85 -31.72
CA VAL A 264 6.06 40.01 -31.53
C VAL A 264 7.05 40.57 -30.50
N THR A 265 6.99 41.88 -30.21
CA THR A 265 7.79 42.52 -29.15
C THR A 265 7.10 42.55 -27.78
N GLY A 266 5.88 42.01 -27.67
CA GLY A 266 5.20 41.81 -26.38
C GLY A 266 4.42 43.00 -25.86
N GLN A 267 3.96 43.91 -26.72
CA GLN A 267 3.15 45.08 -26.33
C GLN A 267 1.68 44.75 -25.99
N ASN A 268 1.35 43.47 -25.73
CA ASN A 268 0.03 42.98 -25.31
C ASN A 268 -1.13 43.32 -26.28
N GLU A 269 -0.83 43.30 -27.59
CA GLU A 269 -1.81 43.60 -28.64
C GLU A 269 -2.49 42.34 -29.20
N SER A 270 -3.72 42.49 -29.71
CA SER A 270 -4.52 41.37 -30.21
C SER A 270 -4.23 41.05 -31.69
N MET A 271 -3.99 39.78 -32.00
CA MET A 271 -3.81 39.32 -33.40
C MET A 271 -5.06 39.54 -34.27
N HIS A 272 -6.26 39.64 -33.68
CA HIS A 272 -7.49 39.91 -34.42
C HIS A 272 -7.53 41.30 -35.07
N GLU A 273 -6.73 42.25 -34.55
CA GLU A 273 -6.64 43.59 -35.12
C GLU A 273 -5.97 43.58 -36.51
N ILE A 274 -5.05 42.63 -36.78
CA ILE A 274 -4.40 42.50 -38.11
C ILE A 274 -5.45 42.29 -39.20
N GLN A 275 -6.37 41.33 -39.00
CA GLN A 275 -7.45 41.07 -39.95
C GLN A 275 -8.40 42.27 -40.07
N SER A 276 -8.64 42.96 -38.96
CA SER A 276 -9.54 44.11 -38.91
C SER A 276 -8.98 45.32 -39.66
N ILE A 277 -7.66 45.51 -39.66
CA ILE A 277 -6.97 46.52 -40.48
C ILE A 277 -7.22 46.24 -41.96
N ALA A 278 -6.98 45.03 -42.46
CA ALA A 278 -7.26 44.69 -43.86
C ALA A 278 -8.72 44.98 -44.25
N GLN A 279 -9.68 44.56 -43.41
CA GLN A 279 -11.10 44.77 -43.68
C GLN A 279 -11.51 46.25 -43.68
N ARG A 280 -10.82 47.11 -42.90
CA ARG A 280 -11.06 48.56 -42.88
C ARG A 280 -10.79 49.23 -44.24
N TYR A 281 -9.83 48.70 -45.00
CA TYR A 281 -9.47 49.22 -46.33
C TYR A 281 -10.29 48.55 -47.45
N ILE A 282 -10.72 47.31 -47.26
CA ILE A 282 -11.51 46.56 -48.26
C ILE A 282 -12.99 46.95 -48.23
N THR A 283 -13.62 46.93 -47.05
CA THR A 283 -15.08 47.03 -46.89
C THR A 283 -15.69 48.30 -47.51
N PRO A 284 -15.13 49.52 -47.32
CA PRO A 284 -15.73 50.73 -47.88
C PRO A 284 -15.78 50.72 -49.41
N ILE A 285 -14.74 50.19 -50.07
CA ILE A 285 -14.65 50.14 -51.53
C ILE A 285 -15.53 49.04 -52.08
N GLN A 286 -15.58 47.88 -51.43
CA GLN A 286 -16.52 46.82 -51.78
C GLN A 286 -17.96 47.34 -51.76
N ASN A 287 -18.36 48.08 -50.72
CA ASN A 287 -19.69 48.68 -50.64
C ASN A 287 -19.96 49.66 -51.80
N GLN A 288 -18.98 50.48 -52.18
CA GLN A 288 -19.09 51.38 -53.33
C GLN A 288 -19.21 50.61 -54.65
N ILE A 289 -18.41 49.56 -54.85
CA ILE A 289 -18.50 48.67 -56.02
C ILE A 289 -19.89 48.04 -56.10
N ASP A 290 -20.41 47.53 -54.98
CA ASP A 290 -21.72 46.86 -54.94
C ASP A 290 -22.86 47.83 -55.26
N GLU A 291 -22.77 49.08 -54.78
CA GLU A 291 -23.70 50.15 -55.12
C GLU A 291 -23.65 50.51 -56.62
N GLN A 292 -22.44 50.67 -57.18
CA GLN A 292 -22.27 50.97 -58.61
C GLN A 292 -22.72 49.80 -59.50
N LYS A 293 -22.48 48.54 -59.11
CA LYS A 293 -23.00 47.34 -59.80
C LYS A 293 -24.53 47.33 -59.82
N LYS A 294 -25.20 47.73 -58.73
CA LYS A 294 -26.67 47.86 -58.68
C LYS A 294 -27.18 48.96 -59.62
N LEU A 295 -26.53 50.13 -59.61
CA LEU A 295 -26.89 51.24 -60.52
C LEU A 295 -26.67 50.87 -61.98
N LEU A 296 -25.56 50.22 -62.31
CA LEU A 296 -25.24 49.72 -63.65
C LEU A 296 -26.34 48.77 -64.17
N ALA A 297 -26.81 47.85 -63.31
CA ALA A 297 -27.89 46.93 -63.68
C ALA A 297 -29.21 47.65 -64.01
N ILE A 298 -29.56 48.70 -63.25
CA ILE A 298 -30.76 49.52 -63.51
C ILE A 298 -30.61 50.27 -64.84
N MET A 299 -29.46 50.90 -65.08
CA MET A 299 -29.23 51.68 -66.30
C MET A 299 -29.23 50.80 -67.56
N LYS A 300 -28.67 49.58 -67.49
CA LYS A 300 -28.72 48.59 -68.60
C LYS A 300 -30.14 48.16 -68.96
N SER A 301 -31.07 48.22 -68.01
CA SER A 301 -32.48 47.84 -68.23
C SER A 301 -33.37 48.99 -68.72
N THR A 302 -32.81 50.20 -68.88
CA THR A 302 -33.54 51.41 -69.26
C THR A 302 -33.30 51.73 -70.74
N ASP A 303 -34.37 51.80 -71.55
CA ASP A 303 -34.28 52.09 -73.00
C ASP A 303 -33.65 53.47 -73.28
N GLY A 304 -32.72 53.52 -74.25
CA GLY A 304 -32.08 54.75 -74.72
C GLY A 304 -30.87 55.25 -73.90
N MET A 305 -30.47 54.52 -72.85
CA MET A 305 -29.26 54.79 -72.06
C MET A 305 -28.01 54.20 -72.70
N VAL A 306 -26.92 54.97 -72.72
CA VAL A 306 -25.57 54.51 -73.10
C VAL A 306 -24.66 54.64 -71.88
N ILE A 307 -23.92 53.57 -71.58
CA ILE A 307 -23.08 53.49 -70.38
C ILE A 307 -21.65 53.82 -70.76
N GLU A 308 -21.11 54.89 -70.19
CA GLU A 308 -19.72 55.28 -70.36
C GLU A 308 -18.86 54.68 -69.24
N ASN A 309 -17.61 54.33 -69.56
CA ASN A 309 -16.59 53.82 -68.63
C ASN A 309 -16.88 52.44 -68.00
N GLU A 310 -17.81 51.65 -68.55
CA GLU A 310 -18.09 50.29 -68.03
C GLU A 310 -16.84 49.40 -67.99
N ASP A 311 -16.06 49.37 -69.08
CA ASP A 311 -14.82 48.59 -69.15
C ASP A 311 -13.78 49.07 -68.13
N ALA A 312 -13.70 50.38 -67.90
CA ALA A 312 -12.81 50.95 -66.89
C ALA A 312 -13.26 50.57 -65.46
N PHE A 313 -14.58 50.57 -65.20
CA PHE A 313 -15.14 50.08 -63.94
C PHE A 313 -14.90 48.58 -63.74
N ASN A 314 -15.12 47.75 -64.76
CA ASN A 314 -14.85 46.30 -64.69
C ASN A 314 -13.37 46.01 -64.44
N ASN A 315 -12.46 46.75 -65.08
CA ASN A 315 -11.02 46.64 -64.83
C ASN A 315 -10.66 47.08 -63.39
N PHE A 316 -11.28 48.15 -62.89
CA PHE A 316 -11.12 48.57 -61.50
C PHE A 316 -11.59 47.47 -60.53
N VAL A 317 -12.76 46.89 -60.76
CA VAL A 317 -13.32 45.80 -59.94
C VAL A 317 -12.37 44.60 -59.93
N HIS A 318 -11.89 44.17 -61.09
CA HIS A 318 -10.95 43.04 -61.18
C HIS A 318 -9.65 43.31 -60.41
N ARG A 319 -9.08 44.52 -60.57
CA ARG A 319 -7.89 44.94 -59.82
C ARG A 319 -8.15 44.93 -58.32
N PHE A 320 -9.28 45.50 -57.88
CA PHE A 320 -9.67 45.55 -56.49
C PHE A 320 -9.89 44.15 -55.89
N GLU A 321 -10.53 43.24 -56.62
CA GLU A 321 -10.72 41.85 -56.18
C GLU A 321 -9.37 41.14 -55.98
N MET A 322 -8.40 41.35 -56.88
CA MET A 322 -7.05 40.81 -56.71
C MET A 322 -6.30 41.45 -55.54
N GLN A 323 -6.34 42.78 -55.41
CA GLN A 323 -5.69 43.51 -54.32
C GLN A 323 -6.28 43.16 -52.95
N SER A 324 -7.60 43.07 -52.85
CA SER A 324 -8.30 42.72 -51.61
C SER A 324 -8.02 41.28 -51.19
N LYS A 325 -7.93 40.35 -52.15
CA LYS A 325 -7.47 38.98 -51.92
C LYS A 325 -6.04 38.98 -51.36
N TYR A 326 -5.09 39.61 -52.05
CA TYR A 326 -3.70 39.65 -51.58
C TYR A 326 -3.54 40.35 -50.21
N LEU A 327 -4.31 41.41 -49.95
CA LEU A 327 -4.30 42.08 -48.65
C LEU A 327 -4.87 41.19 -47.53
N THR A 328 -5.89 40.39 -47.84
CA THR A 328 -6.44 39.37 -46.91
C THR A 328 -5.44 38.24 -46.67
N ASP A 329 -4.80 37.74 -47.72
CA ASP A 329 -3.77 36.70 -47.63
C ASP A 329 -2.56 37.20 -46.84
N TYR A 330 -2.16 38.47 -47.03
CA TYR A 330 -1.09 39.12 -46.27
C TYR A 330 -1.44 39.27 -44.78
N ALA A 331 -2.66 39.68 -44.46
CA ALA A 331 -3.13 39.74 -43.07
C ALA A 331 -3.11 38.35 -42.41
N HIS A 332 -3.59 37.32 -43.12
CA HIS A 332 -3.59 35.95 -42.63
C HIS A 332 -2.16 35.39 -42.44
N ALA A 333 -1.29 35.58 -43.43
CA ALA A 333 0.11 35.17 -43.34
C ALA A 333 0.84 35.88 -42.19
N THR A 334 0.50 37.15 -41.94
CA THR A 334 1.04 37.91 -40.80
C THR A 334 0.55 37.37 -39.46
N ILE A 335 -0.71 36.97 -39.34
CA ILE A 335 -1.23 36.32 -38.13
C ILE A 335 -0.49 35.01 -37.85
N LEU A 336 -0.34 34.16 -38.88
CA LEU A 336 0.39 32.89 -38.77
C LEU A 336 1.87 33.12 -38.39
N TYR A 337 2.51 34.15 -38.94
CA TYR A 337 3.86 34.54 -38.55
C TYR A 337 3.93 34.96 -37.07
N CYS A 338 2.99 35.78 -36.60
CA CYS A 338 2.92 36.15 -35.18
C CYS A 338 2.73 34.92 -34.29
N GLN A 339 1.89 33.96 -34.68
CA GLN A 339 1.71 32.69 -33.97
C GLN A 339 3.01 31.89 -33.92
N LEU A 340 3.71 31.75 -35.05
CA LEU A 340 5.00 31.07 -35.12
C LEU A 340 6.08 31.76 -34.27
N ALA A 341 6.18 33.09 -34.34
CA ALA A 341 7.19 33.86 -33.61
C ALA A 341 6.98 33.83 -32.09
N LEU A 342 5.72 33.69 -31.64
CA LEU A 342 5.36 33.58 -30.23
C LEU A 342 5.29 32.12 -29.74
N LEU A 343 5.39 31.14 -30.64
CA LEU A 343 5.37 29.73 -30.29
C LEU A 343 6.61 29.39 -29.44
N ARG A 344 6.37 28.93 -28.22
CA ARG A 344 7.46 28.60 -27.28
C ARG A 344 7.72 27.11 -27.27
N ALA A 345 9.00 26.75 -27.36
CA ALA A 345 9.42 25.37 -27.17
C ALA A 345 8.96 24.89 -25.78
N PRO A 346 8.36 23.69 -25.69
CA PRO A 346 7.91 23.15 -24.41
C PRO A 346 9.11 22.95 -23.48
N GLN A 347 9.00 23.46 -22.26
CA GLN A 347 10.01 23.21 -21.23
C GLN A 347 9.69 21.91 -20.49
N ILE A 348 10.75 21.14 -20.23
CA ILE A 348 10.66 19.94 -19.40
C ILE A 348 10.36 20.39 -17.96
N ASN A 349 9.27 19.89 -17.39
CA ASN A 349 8.97 20.07 -15.98
C ASN A 349 9.85 19.12 -15.14
N TYR A 350 11.09 19.55 -14.90
CA TYR A 350 12.10 18.72 -14.23
C TYR A 350 11.70 18.36 -12.80
N SER A 351 11.03 19.27 -12.09
CA SER A 351 10.52 19.02 -10.73
C SER A 351 9.47 17.90 -10.71
N TYR A 352 8.52 17.92 -11.65
CA TYR A 352 7.52 16.86 -11.79
C TYR A 352 8.15 15.51 -12.15
N ARG A 353 9.16 15.50 -13.02
CA ARG A 353 9.94 14.30 -13.34
C ARG A 353 10.63 13.73 -12.09
N CYS A 354 11.33 14.57 -11.33
CA CYS A 354 11.99 14.18 -10.08
C CYS A 354 11.00 13.58 -9.09
N GLN A 355 9.82 14.18 -8.95
CA GLN A 355 8.75 13.66 -8.10
C GLN A 355 8.26 12.28 -8.56
N ASN A 356 8.05 12.09 -9.86
CA ASN A 356 7.64 10.79 -10.41
C ASN A 356 8.69 9.69 -10.15
N ILE A 357 9.98 10.02 -10.34
CA ILE A 357 11.09 9.11 -10.05
C ILE A 357 11.10 8.70 -8.57
N VAL A 358 10.95 9.65 -7.65
CA VAL A 358 10.91 9.38 -6.21
C VAL A 358 9.67 8.56 -5.83
N ASN A 359 8.51 8.84 -6.43
CA ASN A 359 7.29 8.08 -6.19
C ASN A 359 7.46 6.60 -6.60
N ASN A 360 8.02 6.34 -7.78
CA ASN A 360 8.31 4.99 -8.25
C ASN A 360 9.30 4.27 -7.32
N ALA A 361 10.38 4.93 -6.91
CA ALA A 361 11.34 4.36 -5.95
C ALA A 361 10.68 4.04 -4.59
N THR A 362 9.79 4.91 -4.11
CA THR A 362 9.05 4.73 -2.85
C THR A 362 8.07 3.56 -2.94
N HIS A 363 7.40 3.36 -4.07
CA HIS A 363 6.54 2.19 -4.28
C HIS A 363 7.33 0.88 -4.26
N ILE A 364 8.54 0.85 -4.86
CA ILE A 364 9.44 -0.30 -4.75
C ILE A 364 9.85 -0.54 -3.30
N GLN A 365 10.15 0.53 -2.54
CA GLN A 365 10.48 0.42 -1.12
C GLN A 365 9.33 -0.18 -0.31
N LYS A 366 8.09 0.31 -0.50
CA LYS A 366 6.89 -0.23 0.15
C LYS A 366 6.65 -1.69 -0.21
N LEU A 367 6.91 -2.06 -1.47
CA LEU A 367 6.80 -3.45 -1.92
C LEU A 367 7.79 -4.36 -1.20
N VAL A 368 9.07 -3.94 -1.12
CA VAL A 368 10.12 -4.67 -0.38
C VAL A 368 9.74 -4.81 1.10
N GLN A 369 9.24 -3.74 1.72
CA GLN A 369 8.77 -3.76 3.12
C GLN A 369 7.64 -4.77 3.33
N ALA A 370 6.67 -4.82 2.42
CA ALA A 370 5.52 -5.73 2.53
C ALA A 370 5.92 -7.21 2.37
N LEU A 371 6.93 -7.50 1.54
CA LEU A 371 7.41 -8.86 1.27
C LEU A 371 8.28 -9.44 2.39
N GLY A 372 8.88 -8.60 3.25
CA GLY A 372 9.74 -9.04 4.35
C GLY A 372 10.89 -9.94 3.86
N ASP A 373 11.08 -11.11 4.48
CA ASP A 373 12.14 -12.06 4.09
C ASP A 373 12.08 -12.52 2.62
N SER A 374 10.89 -12.54 2.02
CA SER A 374 10.72 -12.93 0.60
C SER A 374 11.22 -11.85 -0.37
N ALA A 375 11.50 -10.63 0.12
CA ALA A 375 12.00 -9.54 -0.72
C ALA A 375 13.37 -9.84 -1.34
N LYS A 376 14.15 -10.77 -0.77
CA LYS A 376 15.46 -11.20 -1.31
C LYS A 376 15.38 -11.64 -2.77
N GLU A 377 14.23 -12.20 -3.18
CA GLU A 377 13.99 -12.68 -4.53
C GLU A 377 13.83 -11.57 -5.58
N ILE A 378 13.49 -10.34 -5.17
CA ILE A 378 13.20 -9.22 -6.08
C ILE A 378 14.27 -8.11 -6.08
N ILE A 379 15.26 -8.21 -5.19
CA ILE A 379 16.32 -7.19 -5.05
C ILE A 379 17.12 -7.00 -6.36
N PRO A 380 17.54 -8.05 -7.08
CA PRO A 380 18.27 -7.88 -8.33
C PRO A 380 17.49 -7.05 -9.37
N GLU A 381 16.19 -7.31 -9.50
CA GLU A 381 15.31 -6.63 -10.43
C GLU A 381 15.05 -5.18 -9.97
N ALA A 382 14.82 -4.97 -8.67
CA ALA A 382 14.71 -3.63 -8.08
C ALA A 382 15.96 -2.79 -8.38
N LYS A 383 17.16 -3.34 -8.20
CA LYS A 383 18.43 -2.65 -8.52
C LYS A 383 18.45 -2.13 -9.94
N GLN A 384 18.07 -2.97 -10.91
CA GLN A 384 18.07 -2.58 -12.32
C GLN A 384 17.07 -1.45 -12.58
N VAL A 385 15.89 -1.50 -11.97
CA VAL A 385 14.92 -0.42 -12.05
C VAL A 385 15.47 0.89 -11.48
N PHE A 386 16.19 0.86 -10.35
CA PHE A 386 16.86 2.07 -9.82
C PHE A 386 17.89 2.66 -10.78
N GLU A 387 18.61 1.84 -11.55
CA GLU A 387 19.52 2.35 -12.59
C GLU A 387 18.77 2.99 -13.77
N ILE A 388 17.58 2.48 -14.14
CA ILE A 388 16.71 3.13 -15.14
C ILE A 388 16.18 4.47 -14.62
N LEU A 389 15.70 4.51 -13.36
CA LEU A 389 15.25 5.75 -12.72
C LEU A 389 16.37 6.80 -12.64
N LYS A 390 17.59 6.35 -12.34
CA LYS A 390 18.79 7.20 -12.37
C LYS A 390 19.09 7.68 -13.80
N ALA A 391 19.03 6.81 -14.80
CA ALA A 391 19.22 7.21 -16.19
C ALA A 391 18.21 8.29 -16.59
N PHE A 392 16.93 8.14 -16.21
CA PHE A 392 15.89 9.14 -16.50
C PHE A 392 16.19 10.51 -15.89
N LEU A 393 16.78 10.54 -14.70
CA LEU A 393 17.20 11.79 -14.06
C LEU A 393 18.25 12.55 -14.88
N TYR A 394 19.15 11.84 -15.58
CA TYR A 394 20.25 12.43 -16.36
C TYR A 394 19.88 12.80 -17.80
N VAL A 395 18.72 12.37 -18.30
CA VAL A 395 18.28 12.68 -19.67
C VAL A 395 17.91 14.16 -19.77
N ASP A 396 18.47 14.87 -20.76
CA ASP A 396 18.22 16.29 -21.02
C ASP A 396 18.51 17.23 -19.83
N THR A 397 19.36 16.85 -18.87
CA THR A 397 19.64 17.65 -17.66
C THR A 397 20.54 18.86 -17.98
N THR A 398 20.13 20.05 -17.51
CA THR A 398 20.93 21.28 -17.56
C THR A 398 21.63 21.57 -16.23
N LYS A 399 22.64 22.47 -16.23
CA LYS A 399 23.35 22.88 -15.00
C LYS A 399 22.45 23.53 -13.94
N GLU A 400 21.38 24.19 -14.38
CA GLU A 400 20.40 24.89 -13.52
C GLU A 400 19.62 23.92 -12.62
N ASN A 401 19.48 22.66 -13.04
CA ASN A 401 18.73 21.64 -12.30
C ASN A 401 19.60 20.86 -11.27
N SER A 402 20.85 21.28 -11.07
CA SER A 402 21.85 20.51 -10.30
C SER A 402 21.48 20.29 -8.82
N ALA A 403 20.76 21.22 -8.18
CA ALA A 403 20.34 21.09 -6.79
C ALA A 403 19.20 20.06 -6.61
N GLU A 404 18.17 20.11 -7.48
CA GLU A 404 17.09 19.12 -7.48
C GLU A 404 17.63 17.74 -7.85
N LEU A 405 18.51 17.65 -8.85
CA LEU A 405 19.20 16.41 -9.21
C LEU A 405 19.95 15.81 -8.01
N ALA A 406 20.73 16.61 -7.29
CA ALA A 406 21.48 16.13 -6.13
C ALA A 406 20.55 15.62 -5.03
N THR A 407 19.45 16.33 -4.78
CA THR A 407 18.43 15.95 -3.79
C THR A 407 17.75 14.62 -4.18
N THR A 408 17.31 14.49 -5.43
CA THR A 408 16.69 13.25 -5.93
C THR A 408 17.67 12.08 -5.90
N MET A 409 18.93 12.29 -6.30
CA MET A 409 19.97 11.26 -6.21
C MET A 409 20.21 10.79 -4.77
N GLN A 410 20.27 11.72 -3.82
CA GLN A 410 20.43 11.39 -2.41
C GLN A 410 19.23 10.57 -1.91
N THR A 411 18.01 10.97 -2.25
CA THR A 411 16.79 10.22 -1.90
C THR A 411 16.79 8.81 -2.48
N LEU A 412 17.14 8.66 -3.76
CA LEU A 412 17.27 7.34 -4.39
C LEU A 412 18.32 6.47 -3.72
N HIS A 413 19.46 7.06 -3.32
CA HIS A 413 20.50 6.34 -2.60
C HIS A 413 20.03 5.89 -1.22
N THR A 414 19.39 6.76 -0.44
CA THR A 414 18.81 6.42 0.87
C THR A 414 17.81 5.27 0.75
N ILE A 415 16.86 5.36 -0.19
CA ILE A 415 15.85 4.31 -0.39
C ILE A 415 16.51 2.98 -0.79
N LYS A 416 17.53 3.03 -1.66
CA LYS A 416 18.28 1.85 -2.10
C LYS A 416 19.00 1.16 -0.92
N GLU A 417 19.65 1.94 -0.04
CA GLU A 417 20.31 1.41 1.16
C GLU A 417 19.31 0.88 2.20
N ASP A 418 18.16 1.54 2.36
CA ASP A 418 17.06 1.05 3.22
C ASP A 418 16.57 -0.32 2.75
N ILE A 419 16.38 -0.51 1.44
CA ILE A 419 15.98 -1.80 0.84
C ILE A 419 17.00 -2.89 1.16
N TYR A 420 18.31 -2.62 1.07
CA TYR A 420 19.34 -3.60 1.40
C TYR A 420 19.41 -3.91 2.89
N THR A 421 19.24 -2.89 3.73
CA THR A 421 19.22 -3.06 5.16
C THR A 421 18.03 -3.95 5.56
N MET A 422 16.84 -3.69 5.03
CA MET A 422 15.64 -4.50 5.25
C MET A 422 15.79 -5.94 4.78
N ALA A 423 16.47 -6.18 3.65
CA ALA A 423 16.73 -7.52 3.15
C ALA A 423 17.76 -8.30 3.98
N SER A 424 18.68 -7.59 4.64
CA SER A 424 19.73 -8.19 5.47
C SER A 424 19.30 -8.42 6.93
N ALA A 425 18.33 -7.66 7.42
CA ALA A 425 17.77 -7.82 8.75
C ALA A 425 16.75 -8.97 8.76
N LYS A 426 16.98 -10.00 9.59
CA LYS A 426 15.90 -10.94 9.94
C LYS A 426 14.78 -10.12 10.56
N THR A 427 13.61 -10.10 9.94
CA THR A 427 12.47 -9.37 10.51
C THR A 427 12.17 -9.91 11.90
N ASN A 428 12.19 -9.04 12.91
CA ASN A 428 11.57 -9.32 14.20
C ASN A 428 10.11 -9.67 13.92
N ASP A 429 9.73 -10.92 14.14
CA ASP A 429 8.37 -11.42 13.99
C ASP A 429 7.38 -10.49 14.70
N THR A 430 6.57 -9.79 13.92
CA THR A 430 5.37 -9.13 14.41
C THR A 430 4.44 -10.23 14.92
N LEU A 431 4.31 -10.30 16.25
CA LEU A 431 3.44 -11.27 16.94
C LEU A 431 2.03 -11.24 16.35
N ASN A 432 1.54 -12.40 15.90
CA ASN A 432 0.19 -12.56 15.37
C ASN A 432 -0.84 -12.54 16.51
N PRO A 433 -1.77 -11.56 16.56
CA PRO A 433 -2.77 -11.45 17.63
C PRO A 433 -3.69 -12.67 17.76
N ALA A 434 -4.00 -13.37 16.66
CA ALA A 434 -4.86 -14.55 16.67
C ALA A 434 -4.16 -15.74 17.35
N LEU A 435 -2.85 -15.92 17.09
CA LEU A 435 -2.05 -16.96 17.76
C LEU A 435 -1.89 -16.66 19.25
N CYS A 436 -1.69 -15.38 19.62
CA CYS A 436 -1.63 -14.98 21.02
C CYS A 436 -2.96 -15.25 21.76
N ASN A 437 -4.10 -15.00 21.12
CA ASN A 437 -5.41 -15.30 21.70
C ASN A 437 -5.69 -16.80 21.79
N LEU A 438 -5.32 -17.58 20.76
CA LEU A 438 -5.42 -19.05 20.79
C LEU A 438 -4.59 -19.65 21.92
N GLU A 439 -3.35 -19.19 22.09
CA GLU A 439 -2.48 -19.60 23.19
C GLU A 439 -3.12 -19.33 24.56
N VAL A 440 -3.67 -18.14 24.76
CA VAL A 440 -4.35 -17.78 26.02
C VAL A 440 -5.56 -18.68 26.26
N ALA A 441 -6.41 -18.88 25.26
CA ALA A 441 -7.61 -19.72 25.37
C ALA A 441 -7.28 -21.17 25.73
N MET A 442 -6.27 -21.75 25.09
CA MET A 442 -5.84 -23.13 25.35
C MET A 442 -5.22 -23.31 26.74
N ASN A 443 -4.47 -22.30 27.23
CA ASN A 443 -3.96 -22.31 28.60
C ASN A 443 -5.09 -22.18 29.63
N ILE A 444 -6.10 -21.33 29.37
CA ILE A 444 -7.31 -21.20 30.20
C ILE A 444 -8.03 -22.54 30.31
N GLU A 445 -8.32 -23.20 29.18
CA GLU A 445 -9.00 -24.49 29.15
C GLU A 445 -8.24 -25.55 29.97
N THR A 446 -6.91 -25.55 29.86
CA THR A 446 -6.07 -26.50 30.59
C THR A 446 -6.05 -26.24 32.10
N LEU A 447 -6.04 -24.97 32.51
CA LEU A 447 -6.16 -24.59 33.92
C LEU A 447 -7.54 -24.98 34.48
N GLU A 448 -8.62 -24.77 33.73
CA GLU A 448 -9.98 -25.19 34.11
C GLU A 448 -10.09 -26.70 34.31
N LYS A 449 -9.56 -27.49 33.36
CA LYS A 449 -9.49 -28.94 33.48
C LYS A 449 -8.68 -29.36 34.70
N GLY A 450 -7.53 -28.73 34.95
CA GLY A 450 -6.71 -29.04 36.13
C GLY A 450 -7.37 -28.68 37.46
N ILE A 451 -8.09 -27.55 37.54
CA ILE A 451 -8.90 -27.19 38.71
C ILE A 451 -10.01 -28.23 38.93
N LYS A 452 -10.72 -28.62 37.86
CA LYS A 452 -11.77 -29.65 37.93
C LYS A 452 -11.20 -30.98 38.44
N LEU A 453 -10.07 -31.44 37.87
CA LEU A 453 -9.39 -32.65 38.31
C LEU A 453 -9.00 -32.56 39.79
N PHE A 454 -8.44 -31.42 40.23
CA PHE A 454 -8.13 -31.18 41.64
C PHE A 454 -9.38 -31.28 42.53
N SER A 455 -10.50 -30.68 42.12
CA SER A 455 -11.75 -30.67 42.90
C SER A 455 -12.49 -32.02 42.95
N THR A 456 -12.26 -32.92 41.99
CA THR A 456 -12.87 -34.28 42.00
C THR A 456 -12.26 -35.21 43.04
N GLN A 457 -11.07 -34.87 43.55
CA GLN A 457 -10.36 -35.64 44.57
C GLN A 457 -10.96 -35.34 45.95
N THR A 458 -11.83 -36.24 46.42
CA THR A 458 -12.59 -36.05 47.68
C THR A 458 -12.43 -37.21 48.66
N TYR A 459 -11.59 -38.21 48.36
CA TYR A 459 -11.51 -39.42 49.18
C TYR A 459 -10.96 -39.10 50.57
N ALA A 460 -9.87 -38.34 50.68
CA ALA A 460 -9.30 -37.88 51.94
C ALA A 460 -10.30 -37.08 52.78
N LYS A 461 -11.08 -36.19 52.14
CA LYS A 461 -12.15 -35.43 52.80
C LYS A 461 -13.20 -36.37 53.38
N GLN A 462 -13.71 -37.29 52.56
CA GLN A 462 -14.75 -38.23 52.98
C GLN A 462 -14.25 -39.18 54.07
N ALA A 463 -13.03 -39.73 53.94
CA ALA A 463 -12.45 -40.64 54.92
C ALA A 463 -12.22 -39.96 56.28
N LEU A 464 -11.66 -38.75 56.29
CA LEU A 464 -11.46 -37.97 57.52
C LEU A 464 -12.79 -37.59 58.18
N MET A 465 -13.82 -37.23 57.40
CA MET A 465 -15.16 -36.99 57.92
C MET A 465 -15.77 -38.26 58.54
N ARG A 466 -15.69 -39.41 57.86
CA ARG A 466 -16.15 -40.70 58.40
C ARG A 466 -15.46 -41.02 59.72
N TYR A 467 -14.14 -40.85 59.77
CA TYR A 467 -13.35 -41.04 60.99
C TYR A 467 -13.83 -40.15 62.15
N ALA A 468 -14.06 -38.85 61.88
CA ALA A 468 -14.54 -37.91 62.87
C ALA A 468 -15.92 -38.31 63.42
N SER A 469 -16.85 -38.70 62.53
CA SER A 469 -18.18 -39.19 62.90
C SER A 469 -18.12 -40.47 63.75
N THR A 470 -17.37 -41.49 63.31
CA THR A 470 -17.23 -42.75 64.06
C THR A 470 -16.64 -42.52 65.46
N LEU A 471 -15.67 -41.62 65.60
CA LEU A 471 -15.12 -41.30 66.91
C LEU A 471 -16.10 -40.48 67.77
N GLN A 472 -16.83 -39.54 67.18
CA GLN A 472 -17.82 -38.74 67.92
C GLN A 472 -18.91 -39.64 68.52
N GLU A 473 -19.43 -40.60 67.75
CA GLU A 473 -20.38 -41.60 68.23
C GLU A 473 -19.80 -42.46 69.37
N ALA A 474 -18.51 -42.80 69.28
CA ALA A 474 -17.81 -43.53 70.33
C ALA A 474 -17.64 -42.67 71.60
N PHE A 475 -17.38 -41.36 71.48
CA PHE A 475 -17.31 -40.45 72.63
C PHE A 475 -18.67 -40.27 73.30
N GLU A 476 -19.75 -40.11 72.55
CA GLU A 476 -21.12 -39.98 73.08
C GLU A 476 -21.56 -41.26 73.81
N SER A 477 -21.27 -42.42 73.23
CA SER A 477 -21.55 -43.73 73.86
C SER A 477 -20.73 -43.91 75.15
N ALA A 478 -19.46 -43.51 75.17
CA ALA A 478 -18.60 -43.57 76.36
C ALA A 478 -19.05 -42.61 77.49
N GLN A 479 -19.64 -41.46 77.16
CA GLN A 479 -20.16 -40.50 78.15
C GLN A 479 -21.42 -40.99 78.84
N THR A 480 -22.28 -41.74 78.14
CA THR A 480 -23.52 -42.32 78.70
C THR A 480 -23.29 -43.61 79.49
N GLY A 481 -22.03 -44.06 79.61
CA GLY A 481 -21.66 -45.29 80.32
C GLY A 481 -21.94 -46.58 79.54
N PHE A 482 -22.42 -46.48 78.28
CA PHE A 482 -22.70 -47.62 77.42
C PHE A 482 -21.46 -48.02 76.60
N SER A 483 -20.97 -49.24 76.82
CA SER A 483 -19.90 -49.83 76.00
C SER A 483 -20.50 -50.63 74.85
N ASN A 484 -20.55 -50.08 73.63
CA ASN A 484 -20.93 -50.82 72.43
C ASN A 484 -19.74 -51.61 71.83
N ASN A 485 -20.02 -52.53 70.89
CA ASN A 485 -18.99 -53.37 70.24
C ASN A 485 -17.90 -52.54 69.55
N THR A 486 -18.25 -51.39 68.98
CA THR A 486 -17.34 -50.45 68.32
C THR A 486 -16.28 -49.91 69.28
N ILE A 487 -16.67 -49.47 70.48
CA ILE A 487 -15.75 -49.00 71.52
C ILE A 487 -14.79 -50.13 71.96
N GLN A 488 -15.31 -51.35 72.15
CA GLN A 488 -14.50 -52.49 72.56
C GLN A 488 -13.44 -52.85 71.50
N GLN A 489 -13.82 -52.82 70.22
CA GLN A 489 -12.91 -53.04 69.09
C GLN A 489 -11.84 -51.95 69.00
N ILE A 490 -12.20 -50.67 69.14
CA ILE A 490 -11.25 -49.54 69.14
C ILE A 490 -10.22 -49.69 70.27
N ILE A 491 -10.65 -50.08 71.47
CA ILE A 491 -9.77 -50.26 72.63
C ILE A 491 -8.82 -51.44 72.44
N ALA A 492 -9.34 -52.56 71.94
CA ALA A 492 -8.58 -53.79 71.69
C ALA A 492 -7.53 -53.59 70.60
N MET A 493 -7.91 -52.95 69.49
CA MET A 493 -7.01 -52.66 68.36
C MET A 493 -6.11 -51.44 68.61
N GLN A 494 -6.34 -50.70 69.69
CA GLN A 494 -5.64 -49.47 70.06
C GLN A 494 -5.66 -48.38 68.97
N SER A 495 -6.63 -48.42 68.07
CA SER A 495 -6.78 -47.53 66.93
C SER A 495 -8.25 -47.48 66.51
N VAL A 496 -8.71 -46.31 66.07
CA VAL A 496 -10.05 -46.13 65.48
C VAL A 496 -10.03 -46.53 64.01
N ILE A 497 -8.89 -46.39 63.34
CA ILE A 497 -8.70 -46.60 61.90
C ILE A 497 -9.28 -47.93 61.39
N PRO A 498 -9.00 -49.10 61.99
CA PRO A 498 -9.49 -50.39 61.46
C PRO A 498 -11.01 -50.55 61.55
N VAL A 499 -11.68 -49.71 62.34
CA VAL A 499 -13.13 -49.75 62.59
C VAL A 499 -13.87 -48.77 61.68
N VAL A 500 -13.17 -47.83 61.03
CA VAL A 500 -13.75 -46.88 60.09
C VAL A 500 -13.82 -47.53 58.71
N GLU A 501 -15.02 -47.57 58.13
CA GLU A 501 -15.25 -48.16 56.82
C GLU A 501 -14.43 -47.45 55.73
N ASN A 502 -13.72 -48.25 54.92
CA ASN A 502 -12.94 -47.79 53.76
C ASN A 502 -11.95 -46.67 54.12
N PHE A 503 -11.24 -46.79 55.25
CA PHE A 503 -10.21 -45.84 55.69
C PHE A 503 -8.80 -46.36 55.36
N ASP A 504 -8.23 -45.90 54.25
CA ASP A 504 -6.90 -46.24 53.78
C ASP A 504 -5.97 -45.02 53.91
N VAL A 505 -5.06 -45.09 54.89
CA VAL A 505 -4.07 -44.05 55.16
C VAL A 505 -3.15 -43.82 53.96
N GLN A 506 -2.76 -44.89 53.25
CA GLN A 506 -1.89 -44.78 52.08
C GLN A 506 -2.61 -44.07 50.94
N GLN A 507 -3.88 -44.38 50.71
CA GLN A 507 -4.70 -43.69 49.71
C GLN A 507 -4.87 -42.20 50.05
N ILE A 508 -5.06 -41.85 51.33
CA ILE A 508 -5.12 -40.44 51.79
C ILE A 508 -3.80 -39.70 51.53
N ILE A 509 -2.66 -40.33 51.82
CA ILE A 509 -1.33 -39.75 51.59
C ILE A 509 -1.07 -39.57 50.09
N ASN A 510 -1.44 -40.57 49.27
CA ASN A 510 -1.25 -40.53 47.81
C ASN A 510 -2.07 -39.41 47.17
N GLU A 511 -3.34 -39.27 47.57
CA GLU A 511 -4.21 -38.19 47.12
C GLU A 511 -3.64 -36.81 47.51
N TYR A 512 -3.17 -36.66 48.76
CA TYR A 512 -2.55 -35.42 49.24
C TYR A 512 -1.29 -35.05 48.46
N THR A 513 -0.35 -35.98 48.29
CA THR A 513 0.90 -35.75 47.53
C THR A 513 0.58 -35.41 46.07
N SER A 514 -0.41 -36.07 45.48
CA SER A 514 -0.86 -35.82 44.11
C SER A 514 -1.56 -34.45 43.96
N GLN A 515 -2.39 -34.06 44.94
CA GLN A 515 -2.99 -32.71 45.00
C GLN A 515 -1.93 -31.63 45.15
N GLN A 516 -0.92 -31.84 46.01
CA GLN A 516 0.22 -30.92 46.15
C GLN A 516 1.02 -30.78 44.86
N TYR A 517 1.18 -31.87 44.10
CA TYR A 517 1.83 -31.82 42.79
C TYR A 517 1.02 -30.98 41.79
N VAL A 518 -0.26 -31.31 41.59
CA VAL A 518 -1.13 -30.61 40.63
C VAL A 518 -1.29 -29.14 41.01
N LEU A 519 -1.46 -28.82 42.30
CA LEU A 519 -1.58 -27.44 42.76
C LEU A 519 -0.29 -26.63 42.51
N ARG A 520 0.89 -27.22 42.71
CA ARG A 520 2.17 -26.56 42.36
C ARG A 520 2.24 -26.25 40.87
N LYS A 521 1.81 -27.17 40.01
CA LYS A 521 1.80 -26.98 38.56
C LYS A 521 0.77 -25.93 38.12
N LEU A 522 -0.46 -26.01 38.61
CA LEU A 522 -1.51 -25.00 38.37
C LEU A 522 -1.04 -23.59 38.74
N ARG A 523 -0.34 -23.43 39.87
CA ARG A 523 0.23 -22.13 40.29
C ARG A 523 1.32 -21.63 39.34
N ALA A 524 2.24 -22.52 38.93
CA ALA A 524 3.30 -22.16 37.98
C ALA A 524 2.72 -21.79 36.61
N ASP A 525 1.73 -22.54 36.14
CA ASP A 525 1.09 -22.33 34.85
C ASP A 525 0.25 -21.05 34.80
N SER A 526 -0.51 -20.79 35.87
CA SER A 526 -1.25 -19.54 36.02
C SER A 526 -0.31 -18.33 36.06
N ALA A 527 0.80 -18.40 36.79
CA ALA A 527 1.80 -17.32 36.81
C ALA A 527 2.41 -17.09 35.41
N SER A 528 2.75 -18.18 34.70
CA SER A 528 3.29 -18.13 33.34
C SER A 528 2.29 -17.53 32.34
N LEU A 529 1.00 -17.88 32.44
CA LEU A 529 -0.07 -17.31 31.62
C LEU A 529 -0.19 -15.79 31.84
N MET A 530 -0.26 -15.35 33.10
CA MET A 530 -0.38 -13.94 33.44
C MET A 530 0.83 -13.12 32.96
N GLN A 531 2.04 -13.68 33.08
CA GLN A 531 3.25 -13.04 32.58
C GLN A 531 3.23 -12.87 31.05
N ARG A 532 2.75 -13.87 30.31
CA ARG A 532 2.61 -13.80 28.84
C ARG A 532 1.58 -12.78 28.39
N ILE A 533 0.41 -12.76 29.04
CA ILE A 533 -0.64 -11.77 28.79
C ILE A 533 -0.09 -10.35 28.96
N GLU A 534 0.67 -10.07 30.03
CA GLU A 534 1.24 -8.72 30.21
C GLU A 534 2.33 -8.38 29.19
N ALA A 535 3.08 -9.37 28.71
CA ALA A 535 4.01 -9.16 27.61
C ALA A 535 3.28 -8.86 26.28
N TYR A 536 2.14 -9.48 26.02
CA TYR A 536 1.32 -9.21 24.83
C TYR A 536 0.69 -7.82 24.89
N LYS A 537 0.17 -7.40 26.04
CA LYS A 537 -0.35 -6.04 26.25
C LYS A 537 0.72 -4.97 26.04
N LYS A 538 1.94 -5.17 26.54
CA LYS A 538 3.09 -4.25 26.31
C LYS A 538 3.42 -4.07 24.83
N LYS A 539 3.06 -5.04 23.98
CA LYS A 539 3.26 -5.01 22.53
C LYS A 539 2.00 -4.57 21.77
N GLY A 540 0.98 -4.05 22.46
CA GLY A 540 -0.25 -3.53 21.84
C GLY A 540 -1.27 -4.59 21.41
N ILE A 541 -1.12 -5.85 21.86
CA ILE A 541 -2.04 -6.94 21.49
C ILE A 541 -3.18 -6.99 22.50
N MET A 542 -4.42 -6.92 22.00
CA MET A 542 -5.63 -7.12 22.80
C MET A 542 -5.88 -8.61 23.05
N ILE A 543 -6.08 -8.98 24.33
CA ILE A 543 -6.37 -10.34 24.77
C ILE A 543 -7.83 -10.42 25.21
N ASN A 544 -8.62 -11.24 24.50
CA ASN A 544 -10.07 -11.30 24.69
C ASN A 544 -10.46 -11.90 26.05
N ASP A 545 -9.76 -12.94 26.49
CA ASP A 545 -10.10 -13.70 27.71
C ASP A 545 -9.32 -13.27 28.97
N TYR A 546 -8.90 -12.00 29.04
CA TYR A 546 -8.09 -11.50 30.17
C TYR A 546 -8.77 -11.66 31.53
N GLU A 547 -10.04 -11.23 31.66
CA GLU A 547 -10.78 -11.32 32.92
C GLU A 547 -11.02 -12.78 33.33
N ARG A 548 -11.22 -13.68 32.37
CA ARG A 548 -11.35 -15.12 32.62
C ARG A 548 -10.04 -15.71 33.16
N ALA A 549 -8.90 -15.39 32.55
CA ALA A 549 -7.59 -15.82 33.03
C ALA A 549 -7.30 -15.31 34.46
N LYS A 550 -7.67 -14.06 34.75
CA LYS A 550 -7.52 -13.45 36.06
C LYS A 550 -8.40 -14.15 37.11
N GLY A 551 -9.66 -14.42 36.80
CA GLY A 551 -10.57 -15.17 37.69
C GLY A 551 -10.02 -16.56 38.04
N LEU A 552 -9.48 -17.29 37.06
CA LEU A 552 -8.84 -18.60 37.32
C LEU A 552 -7.61 -18.49 38.21
N ALA A 553 -6.78 -17.47 38.04
CA ALA A 553 -5.61 -17.24 38.89
C ALA A 553 -6.03 -16.99 40.35
N GLU A 554 -7.14 -16.31 40.57
CA GLU A 554 -7.72 -16.11 41.91
C GLU A 554 -8.28 -17.41 42.49
N THR A 555 -8.99 -18.20 41.70
CA THR A 555 -9.45 -19.54 42.12
C THR A 555 -8.29 -20.44 42.53
N ILE A 556 -7.21 -20.50 41.75
CA ILE A 556 -6.03 -21.34 42.04
C ILE A 556 -5.32 -20.91 43.33
N LYS A 557 -5.32 -19.60 43.66
CA LYS A 557 -4.78 -19.11 44.94
C LYS A 557 -5.56 -19.61 46.14
N GLN A 558 -6.88 -19.79 45.99
CA GLN A 558 -7.78 -20.25 47.06
C GLN A 558 -7.75 -21.77 47.26
N LEU A 559 -7.29 -22.55 46.27
CA LEU A 559 -7.17 -24.00 46.39
C LEU A 559 -6.18 -24.40 47.51
N GLN A 560 -6.63 -25.29 48.38
CA GLN A 560 -5.85 -25.89 49.46
C GLN A 560 -5.83 -27.41 49.33
N PRO A 561 -4.64 -28.04 49.39
CA PRO A 561 -4.51 -29.50 49.32
C PRO A 561 -4.73 -30.18 50.67
N LEU A 562 -4.57 -29.42 51.77
CA LEU A 562 -4.75 -29.94 53.12
C LEU A 562 -6.22 -29.85 53.49
N TYR A 563 -6.80 -30.98 53.88
CA TYR A 563 -8.14 -31.00 54.47
C TYR A 563 -8.00 -31.20 55.97
N THR A 564 -8.78 -30.45 56.74
CA THR A 564 -8.76 -30.53 58.21
C THR A 564 -10.16 -30.79 58.71
N VAL A 565 -10.29 -31.73 59.64
CA VAL A 565 -11.54 -32.04 60.35
C VAL A 565 -11.30 -31.95 61.86
N ASP A 566 -12.31 -31.50 62.60
CA ASP A 566 -12.28 -31.48 64.05
C ASP A 566 -12.62 -32.88 64.58
N VAL A 567 -11.80 -33.37 65.50
CA VAL A 567 -11.87 -34.72 66.08
C VAL A 567 -11.78 -34.59 67.60
N GLY A 568 -12.93 -34.45 68.26
CA GLY A 568 -13.01 -34.04 69.66
C GLY A 568 -12.37 -32.67 69.87
N LYS A 569 -11.28 -32.60 70.64
CA LYS A 569 -10.50 -31.36 70.86
C LYS A 569 -9.30 -31.17 69.92
N TYR A 570 -9.07 -32.12 69.01
CA TYR A 570 -7.92 -32.14 68.12
C TYR A 570 -8.32 -31.80 66.69
N LYS A 571 -7.37 -31.28 65.90
CA LYS A 571 -7.54 -31.08 64.45
C LYS A 571 -6.77 -32.15 63.68
N MET A 572 -7.49 -33.02 62.98
CA MET A 572 -6.90 -34.07 62.14
C MET A 572 -6.77 -33.60 60.69
N ASN A 573 -5.61 -33.86 60.10
CA ASN A 573 -5.32 -33.68 58.69
C ASN A 573 -4.43 -34.83 58.18
N GLN A 574 -4.10 -34.82 56.89
CA GLN A 574 -3.36 -35.90 56.23
C GLN A 574 -1.94 -36.14 56.80
N ASN A 575 -1.34 -35.18 57.50
CA ASN A 575 0.02 -35.29 58.05
C ASN A 575 0.06 -35.82 59.49
N ASN A 576 -1.07 -35.82 60.20
CA ASN A 576 -1.10 -36.14 61.63
C ASN A 576 -2.08 -37.27 62.00
N ILE A 577 -2.65 -37.98 61.01
CA ILE A 577 -3.66 -39.05 61.20
C ILE A 577 -3.26 -40.02 62.31
N ILE A 578 -2.08 -40.65 62.22
CA ILE A 578 -1.62 -41.66 63.18
C ILE A 578 -1.40 -41.07 64.59
N ILE A 579 -0.97 -39.82 64.68
CA ILE A 579 -0.71 -39.14 65.95
C ILE A 579 -2.04 -38.82 66.64
N ILE A 580 -2.99 -38.25 65.90
CA ILE A 580 -4.30 -37.91 66.43
C ILE A 580 -5.09 -39.17 66.79
N ASP A 581 -5.01 -40.23 65.99
CA ASP A 581 -5.66 -41.51 66.28
C ASP A 581 -5.26 -42.07 67.65
N ARG A 582 -3.96 -42.14 67.94
CA ARG A 582 -3.45 -42.58 69.25
C ARG A 582 -3.92 -41.68 70.39
N GLN A 583 -3.98 -40.37 70.18
CA GLN A 583 -4.44 -39.41 71.20
C GLN A 583 -5.95 -39.55 71.48
N CYS A 584 -6.75 -39.77 70.44
CA CYS A 584 -8.18 -40.01 70.53
C CYS A 584 -8.49 -41.31 71.27
N VAL A 585 -7.80 -42.40 70.97
CA VAL A 585 -7.96 -43.68 71.69
C VAL A 585 -7.57 -43.55 73.16
N ALA A 586 -6.47 -42.84 73.46
CA ALA A 586 -6.06 -42.60 74.84
C ALA A 586 -7.10 -41.77 75.62
N MET A 587 -7.72 -40.78 74.96
CA MET A 587 -8.80 -39.98 75.53
C MET A 587 -10.06 -40.82 75.78
N LEU A 588 -10.47 -41.64 74.82
CA LEU A 588 -11.62 -42.55 74.95
C LEU A 588 -11.42 -43.54 76.12
N LYS A 589 -10.22 -44.12 76.26
CA LYS A 589 -9.85 -44.99 77.39
C LYS A 589 -9.94 -44.28 78.75
N ARG A 590 -9.57 -42.99 78.83
CA ARG A 590 -9.69 -42.20 80.06
C ARG A 590 -11.13 -41.89 80.41
N MET A 591 -11.96 -41.56 79.41
CA MET A 591 -13.39 -41.27 79.62
C MET A 591 -14.09 -42.48 80.24
N LEU A 592 -13.92 -43.68 79.68
CA LEU A 592 -14.53 -44.90 80.20
C LEU A 592 -14.07 -45.27 81.62
N LYS A 593 -12.79 -45.04 81.96
CA LYS A 593 -12.28 -45.25 83.33
C LYS A 593 -12.95 -44.31 84.34
N ASN A 594 -13.22 -43.07 83.95
CA ASN A 594 -13.84 -42.08 84.82
C ASN A 594 -15.36 -42.30 84.98
N THR A 595 -16.05 -42.81 83.96
CA THR A 595 -17.49 -43.12 84.03
C THR A 595 -17.79 -44.39 84.84
N VAL A 596 -16.89 -45.39 84.82
CA VAL A 596 -17.06 -46.66 85.56
C VAL A 596 -16.57 -46.56 87.01
N GLY A 597 -15.65 -45.63 87.32
CA GLY A 597 -15.14 -45.39 88.68
C GLY A 597 -15.96 -44.40 89.54
N GLY A 598 -17.08 -43.88 89.02
CA GLY A 598 -17.91 -42.85 89.67
C GLY A 598 -19.14 -43.35 90.44
N ASN A 599 -19.37 -44.67 90.49
CA ASN A 599 -20.33 -45.30 91.40
C ASN A 599 -19.58 -46.22 92.36
N ILE A 600 -19.00 -45.65 93.42
CA ILE A 600 -18.73 -46.33 94.69
C ILE A 600 -19.31 -45.46 95.79
#